data_AF-A0A8C6X8Q7-F1
#
_entry.id   AF-A0A8C6X8Q7-F1
#
_cell.length_a   1.000
_cell.length_b   1.000
_cell.length_c   1.000
_cell.angle_alpha   90.00
_cell.angle_beta   90.00
_cell.angle_gamma   90.00
#
_symmetry.space_group_name_H-M   'P 1'
#
loop_
_entity.id
_entity.type
_entity.pdbx_description
1 polymer ?
#
loop_
_entity_poly.entity_id
_entity_poly.type
_entity_poly.pdbx_seq_one_letter_code
_entity_poly.pdbx_strand_id
1 'polypeptide(L)'
;MFRTAIMMAASLALTSAVIAHAYYLKHQFYPTVVYLTKSSPSMAVLYIQAFVLVFLLGKFMGKVFFGQLRAAEMEHLLERSWYAVTETCLAFTVFRDDFSPRFVALFTLLLFLKCFHWLAEDRVDFMERSPNISWLFHFRIVSLMLLLAILDFLFVSHAYHSILTRGASVQLVFGFEYAILMTMVLTVFIKYLLHSIDLQSENPWDNKAVFMLYTELFTGFIKVLLYMAFMTIMIKVHTFPLFAIRPMYLAMRQFKKAVTDAIMSRRAIRNMNTLYPDATPEELQAMDNVCIICREEMVMGAKRLPCNHIFHTSCLRSWFQRQQTCPTCRMDVLRASLPTQSQPPPEQPEGGQHPPPHQAPLMPQAPNCESHFGSCCYPNESFSSLTSLRGWVGGGLQLSTFPGQFPYSNSVG
;
A
#
# COMPACT_ATOMS: atom_id res chain seq x y z
N MET A 1 19.91 17.61 6.67
CA MET A 1 19.96 17.73 8.15
C MET A 1 20.06 19.18 8.61
N PHE A 2 20.87 20.02 7.96
CA PHE A 2 21.01 21.44 8.30
C PHE A 2 19.69 22.25 8.23
N ARG A 3 18.95 22.17 7.12
CA ARG A 3 17.66 22.87 6.95
C ARG A 3 16.63 22.52 8.04
N THR A 4 16.54 21.24 8.41
CA THR A 4 15.62 20.80 9.46
C THR A 4 16.05 21.33 10.84
N ALA A 5 17.35 21.38 11.14
CA ALA A 5 17.85 21.93 12.40
C ALA A 5 17.57 23.43 12.53
N ILE A 6 17.73 24.20 11.44
CA ILE A 6 17.39 25.63 11.42
C ILE A 6 15.90 25.84 11.71
N MET A 7 15.02 25.10 11.03
CA MET A 7 13.58 25.21 11.27
C MET A 7 13.21 24.89 12.72
N MET A 8 13.84 23.87 13.32
CA MET A 8 13.62 23.52 14.72
C MET A 8 14.08 24.64 15.66
N ALA A 9 15.29 25.15 15.48
CA ALA A 9 15.85 26.22 16.31
C ALA A 9 15.00 27.49 16.21
N ALA A 10 14.55 27.85 14.99
CA ALA A 10 13.66 28.98 14.76
C ALA A 10 12.31 28.79 15.46
N SER A 11 11.69 27.60 15.33
CA SER A 11 10.40 27.32 16.01
C SER A 11 10.52 27.41 17.53
N LEU A 12 11.58 26.81 18.11
CA LEU A 12 11.85 26.82 19.54
C LEU A 12 12.10 28.23 20.06
N ALA A 13 12.92 29.02 19.36
CA ALA A 13 13.19 30.41 19.71
C ALA A 13 11.90 31.24 19.69
N LEU A 14 11.07 31.07 18.67
CA LEU A 14 9.79 31.76 18.55
C LEU A 14 8.84 31.40 19.69
N THR A 15 8.68 30.11 20.02
CA THR A 15 7.85 29.70 21.17
C THR A 15 8.37 30.25 22.49
N SER A 16 9.67 30.18 22.72
CA SER A 16 10.29 30.70 23.93
C SER A 16 10.06 32.20 24.07
N ALA A 17 10.19 32.96 22.98
CA ALA A 17 9.91 34.40 22.97
C ALA A 17 8.44 34.71 23.28
N VAL A 18 7.50 33.98 22.68
CA VAL A 18 6.05 34.17 22.94
C VAL A 18 5.69 33.83 24.40
N ILE A 19 6.22 32.73 24.93
CA ILE A 19 5.99 32.33 26.33
C ILE A 19 6.62 33.34 27.29
N ALA A 20 7.86 33.77 27.03
CA ALA A 20 8.56 34.76 27.85
C ALA A 20 7.85 36.12 27.85
N HIS A 21 7.39 36.59 26.68
CA HIS A 21 6.62 37.82 26.56
C HIS A 21 5.28 37.74 27.33
N ALA A 22 4.56 36.63 27.21
CA ALA A 22 3.31 36.40 27.94
C ALA A 22 3.53 36.33 29.46
N TYR A 23 4.66 35.75 29.90
CA TYR A 23 5.05 35.72 31.31
C TYR A 23 5.43 37.12 31.81
N TYR A 24 6.19 37.87 31.02
CA TYR A 24 6.59 39.24 31.34
C TYR A 24 5.38 40.18 31.50
N LEU A 25 4.35 40.04 30.66
CA LEU A 25 3.14 40.86 30.74
C LEU A 25 2.26 40.57 31.97
N LYS A 26 2.27 39.33 32.46
CA LYS A 26 1.29 38.85 33.44
C LYS A 26 1.88 38.57 34.81
N HIS A 27 3.19 38.32 34.90
CA HIS A 27 3.96 38.00 36.11
C HIS A 27 3.44 36.82 36.97
N GLN A 28 2.31 36.21 36.59
CA GLN A 28 1.61 35.14 37.30
C GLN A 28 1.31 34.00 36.33
N PHE A 29 1.53 32.76 36.77
CA PHE A 29 1.39 31.57 35.93
C PHE A 29 -0.01 31.42 35.30
N TYR A 30 -1.08 31.49 36.11
CA TYR A 30 -2.43 31.24 35.60
C TYR A 30 -2.87 32.29 34.56
N PRO A 31 -2.74 33.61 34.79
CA PRO A 31 -3.03 34.61 33.77
C PRO A 31 -2.16 34.51 32.51
N THR A 32 -0.90 34.06 32.62
CA THR A 32 -0.04 33.78 31.45
C THR A 32 -0.60 32.64 30.60
N VAL A 33 -1.01 31.53 31.22
CA VAL A 33 -1.61 30.40 30.50
C VAL A 33 -2.93 30.80 29.84
N VAL A 34 -3.76 31.59 30.54
CA VAL A 34 -5.01 32.13 29.95
C VAL A 34 -4.70 33.04 28.77
N TYR A 35 -3.70 33.93 28.87
CA TYR A 35 -3.29 34.78 27.76
C TYR A 35 -2.81 33.96 26.55
N LEU A 36 -1.96 32.96 26.77
CA LEU A 36 -1.44 32.09 25.71
C LEU A 36 -2.55 31.30 25.02
N THR A 37 -3.57 30.86 25.77
CA THR A 37 -4.68 30.04 25.25
C THR A 37 -5.82 30.85 24.64
N LYS A 38 -5.91 32.15 24.94
CA LYS A 38 -6.93 33.07 24.40
C LYS A 38 -6.43 33.90 23.23
N SER A 39 -5.12 34.13 23.13
CA SER A 39 -4.50 34.89 22.05
C SER A 39 -4.32 34.04 20.79
N SER A 40 -5.03 34.39 19.70
CA SER A 40 -4.91 33.72 18.40
C SER A 40 -3.45 33.58 17.90
N PRO A 41 -2.59 34.62 17.92
CA PRO A 41 -1.21 34.47 17.47
C PRO A 41 -0.37 33.59 18.39
N SER A 42 -0.57 33.65 19.71
CA SER A 42 0.13 32.78 20.66
C SER A 42 -0.26 31.31 20.45
N MET A 43 -1.55 31.03 20.25
CA MET A 43 -2.04 29.69 19.94
C MET A 43 -1.49 29.15 18.62
N ALA A 44 -1.39 29.97 17.57
CA ALA A 44 -0.82 29.56 16.30
C ALA A 44 0.64 29.12 16.43
N VAL A 45 1.46 29.87 17.18
CA VAL A 45 2.86 29.52 17.46
C VAL A 45 2.95 28.22 18.24
N LEU A 46 2.09 28.00 19.23
CA LEU A 46 2.04 26.75 19.99
C LEU A 46 1.64 25.54 19.12
N TYR A 47 0.70 25.70 18.17
CA TYR A 47 0.34 24.62 17.24
C TYR A 47 1.48 24.27 16.28
N ILE A 48 2.17 25.28 15.74
CA ILE A 48 3.35 25.05 14.89
C ILE A 48 4.41 24.29 15.68
N GLN A 49 4.69 24.68 16.93
CA GLN A 49 5.63 23.97 17.78
C GLN A 49 5.19 22.53 18.06
N ALA A 50 3.91 22.30 18.35
CA ALA A 50 3.38 20.95 18.56
C ALA A 50 3.59 20.06 17.31
N PHE A 51 3.33 20.60 16.12
CA PHE A 51 3.58 19.89 14.86
C PHE A 51 5.06 19.55 14.66
N VAL A 52 5.97 20.50 14.96
CA VAL A 52 7.42 20.25 14.90
C VAL A 52 7.82 19.15 15.88
N LEU A 53 7.29 19.15 17.10
CA LEU A 53 7.56 18.11 18.10
C LEU A 53 7.07 16.73 17.64
N VAL A 54 5.88 16.63 17.05
CA VAL A 54 5.37 15.37 16.48
C VAL A 54 6.26 14.87 15.35
N PHE A 55 6.68 15.76 14.45
CA PHE A 55 7.62 15.41 13.37
C PHE A 55 8.96 14.91 13.92
N LEU A 56 9.50 15.56 14.95
CA LEU A 56 10.73 15.16 15.62
C LEU A 56 10.60 13.79 16.28
N LEU A 57 9.52 13.57 17.02
CA LEU A 57 9.22 12.28 17.63
C LEU A 57 9.13 11.19 16.56
N GLY A 58 8.49 11.47 15.43
CA GLY A 58 8.41 10.56 14.29
C GLY A 58 9.79 10.21 13.71
N LYS A 59 10.69 11.20 13.54
CA LYS A 59 12.06 10.94 13.08
C LYS A 59 12.89 10.16 14.12
N PHE A 60 12.69 10.46 15.40
CA PHE A 60 13.38 9.77 16.49
C PHE A 60 12.96 8.30 16.54
N MET A 61 11.66 8.03 16.65
CA MET A 61 11.10 6.67 16.63
C MET A 61 11.42 5.94 15.33
N GLY A 62 11.38 6.65 14.19
CA GLY A 62 11.82 6.13 12.89
C GLY A 62 13.25 5.59 12.92
N LYS A 63 14.19 6.35 13.49
CA LYS A 63 15.58 5.90 13.66
C LYS A 63 15.74 4.77 14.67
N VAL A 64 15.00 4.81 15.78
CA VAL A 64 15.10 3.78 16.85
C VAL A 64 14.61 2.42 16.35
N PHE A 65 13.43 2.37 15.73
CA PHE A 65 12.79 1.12 15.32
C PHE A 65 13.16 0.68 13.90
N PHE A 66 13.40 1.60 12.96
CA PHE A 66 13.65 1.24 11.57
C PHE A 66 15.09 1.53 11.10
N GLY A 67 15.85 2.33 11.85
CA GLY A 67 17.17 2.78 11.42
C GLY A 67 17.08 3.70 10.20
N GLN A 68 17.37 3.17 9.02
CA GLN A 68 17.21 3.88 7.75
C GLN A 68 15.95 3.40 7.02
N LEU A 69 15.02 4.33 6.80
CA LEU A 69 13.83 4.08 5.97
C LEU A 69 14.25 3.96 4.50
N ARG A 70 13.67 2.97 3.82
CA ARG A 70 13.90 2.72 2.39
C ARG A 70 13.04 3.68 1.57
N ALA A 71 13.46 3.95 0.33
CA ALA A 71 12.73 4.85 -0.57
C ALA A 71 11.28 4.37 -0.81
N ALA A 72 11.10 3.06 -1.05
CA ALA A 72 9.78 2.45 -1.26
C ALA A 72 8.85 2.60 -0.03
N GLU A 73 9.38 2.47 1.19
CA GLU A 73 8.59 2.66 2.41
C GLU A 73 8.14 4.11 2.57
N MET A 74 9.03 5.06 2.22
CA MET A 74 8.72 6.48 2.29
C MET A 74 7.65 6.88 1.25
N GLU A 75 7.72 6.30 0.05
CA GLU A 75 6.74 6.51 -1.01
C GLU A 75 5.36 5.97 -0.60
N HIS A 76 5.28 4.71 -0.18
CA HIS A 76 4.03 4.14 0.32
C HIS A 76 3.47 4.91 1.52
N LEU A 77 4.33 5.34 2.45
CA LEU A 77 3.94 6.13 3.60
C LEU A 77 3.32 7.47 3.18
N LEU A 78 3.94 8.18 2.23
CA LEU A 78 3.45 9.44 1.70
C LEU A 78 2.07 9.27 1.04
N GLU A 79 1.92 8.28 0.16
CA GLU A 79 0.66 8.01 -0.53
C GLU A 79 -0.48 7.70 0.46
N ARG A 80 -0.24 6.76 1.39
CA ARG A 80 -1.24 6.38 2.39
C ARG A 80 -1.56 7.54 3.34
N SER A 81 -0.56 8.33 3.74
CA SER A 81 -0.75 9.49 4.63
C SER A 81 -1.61 10.57 3.98
N TRP A 82 -1.44 10.83 2.69
CA TRP A 82 -2.26 11.80 1.96
C TRP A 82 -3.74 11.41 1.99
N TYR A 83 -4.04 10.13 1.78
CA TYR A 83 -5.41 9.64 1.87
C TYR A 83 -5.99 9.75 3.28
N ALA A 84 -5.25 9.40 4.32
CA ALA A 84 -5.71 9.57 5.71
C ALA A 84 -5.93 11.06 6.07
N VAL A 85 -5.13 11.98 5.53
CA VAL A 85 -5.36 13.42 5.68
C VAL A 85 -6.66 13.84 4.99
N THR A 86 -6.95 13.35 3.78
CA THR A 86 -8.23 13.65 3.11
C THR A 86 -9.45 13.10 3.88
N GLU A 87 -9.34 11.90 4.45
CA GLU A 87 -10.37 11.32 5.33
C GLU A 87 -10.58 12.17 6.59
N THR A 88 -9.50 12.67 7.17
CA THR A 88 -9.54 13.61 8.32
C THR A 88 -10.24 14.92 7.93
N CYS A 89 -9.93 15.48 6.76
CA CYS A 89 -10.60 16.67 6.24
C CYS A 89 -12.10 16.45 6.06
N LEU A 90 -12.52 15.28 5.58
CA LEU A 90 -13.92 14.90 5.47
C LEU A 90 -14.57 14.66 6.83
N ALA A 91 -13.83 14.13 7.81
CA ALA A 91 -14.35 13.98 9.17
C ALA A 91 -14.60 15.34 9.85
N PHE A 92 -13.78 16.37 9.55
CA PHE A 92 -14.01 17.73 10.06
C PHE A 92 -15.34 18.34 9.60
N THR A 93 -15.87 17.95 8.44
CA THR A 93 -17.17 18.47 7.99
C THR A 93 -18.34 17.86 8.75
N VAL A 94 -18.20 16.61 9.18
CA VAL A 94 -19.22 15.88 9.97
C VAL A 94 -19.24 16.34 11.43
N PHE A 95 -18.07 16.61 12.01
CA PHE A 95 -17.92 16.98 13.42
C PHE A 95 -17.50 18.44 13.59
N ARG A 96 -18.04 19.33 12.75
CA ARG A 96 -17.68 20.75 12.75
C ARG A 96 -17.93 21.42 14.10
N ASP A 97 -19.02 21.06 14.76
CA ASP A 97 -19.44 21.69 16.02
C ASP A 97 -18.55 21.29 17.21
N ASP A 98 -17.82 20.17 17.10
CA ASP A 98 -16.86 19.67 18.10
C ASP A 98 -15.42 20.14 17.84
N PHE A 99 -15.23 21.13 16.96
CA PHE A 99 -13.91 21.62 16.60
C PHE A 99 -13.20 22.23 17.81
N SER A 100 -12.29 21.45 18.38
CA SER A 100 -11.50 21.82 19.55
C SER A 100 -10.03 21.46 19.34
N PRO A 101 -9.09 22.11 20.06
CA PRO A 101 -7.67 21.75 19.99
C PRO A 101 -7.41 20.27 20.30
N ARG A 102 -8.24 19.68 21.17
CA ARG A 102 -8.21 18.26 21.52
C ARG A 102 -8.55 17.38 20.31
N PHE A 103 -9.53 17.77 19.50
CA PHE A 103 -9.94 17.04 18.31
C PHE A 103 -8.82 16.97 17.27
N VAL A 104 -8.14 18.11 17.01
CA VAL A 104 -6.97 18.16 16.11
C VAL A 104 -5.82 17.28 16.65
N ALA A 105 -5.59 17.28 17.96
CA ALA A 105 -4.59 16.44 18.59
C ALA A 105 -4.88 14.93 18.43
N LEU A 106 -6.15 14.51 18.55
CA LEU A 106 -6.56 13.12 18.35
C LEU A 106 -6.32 12.64 16.91
N PHE A 107 -6.63 13.45 15.90
CA PHE A 107 -6.29 13.09 14.51
C PHE A 107 -4.81 13.06 14.24
N THR A 108 -4.06 14.01 14.79
CA THR A 108 -2.59 14.04 14.66
C THR A 108 -1.99 12.77 15.27
N LEU A 109 -2.48 12.36 16.44
CA LEU A 109 -2.08 11.11 17.10
C LEU A 109 -2.50 9.87 16.29
N LEU A 110 -3.72 9.83 15.76
CA LEU A 110 -4.20 8.72 14.94
C LEU A 110 -3.37 8.57 13.66
N LEU A 111 -3.09 9.67 12.95
CA LEU A 111 -2.24 9.66 11.76
C LEU A 111 -0.81 9.21 12.11
N PHE A 112 -0.28 9.70 13.23
CA PHE A 112 1.02 9.27 13.74
C PHE A 112 1.07 7.75 13.95
N LEU A 113 0.09 7.18 14.64
CA LEU A 113 0.01 5.73 14.85
C LEU A 113 -0.17 4.97 13.53
N LYS A 114 -1.06 5.42 12.63
CA LYS A 114 -1.24 4.83 11.28
C LYS A 114 0.08 4.71 10.52
N CYS A 115 0.91 5.74 10.56
CA CYS A 115 2.23 5.74 9.92
C CYS A 115 3.13 4.60 10.43
N PHE A 116 3.21 4.38 11.75
CA PHE A 116 4.03 3.31 12.32
C PHE A 116 3.48 1.91 12.01
N HIS A 117 2.16 1.76 11.95
CA HIS A 117 1.53 0.52 11.51
C HIS A 117 1.86 0.18 10.07
N TRP A 118 1.72 1.13 9.13
CA TRP A 118 2.06 0.92 7.72
C TRP A 118 3.54 0.60 7.54
N LEU A 119 4.43 1.27 8.29
CA LEU A 119 5.86 0.95 8.26
C LEU A 119 6.16 -0.45 8.83
N ALA A 120 5.48 -0.88 9.89
CA ALA A 120 5.65 -2.22 10.45
C ALA A 120 5.21 -3.31 9.45
N GLU A 121 4.08 -3.10 8.77
CA GLU A 121 3.61 -3.98 7.69
C GLU A 121 4.64 -4.09 6.56
N ASP A 122 5.09 -2.96 6.00
CA ASP A 122 6.06 -2.94 4.90
C ASP A 122 7.42 -3.60 5.26
N ARG A 123 7.80 -3.57 6.54
CA ARG A 123 9.01 -4.25 7.04
C ARG A 123 8.83 -5.75 7.18
N VAL A 124 7.68 -6.21 7.66
CA VAL A 124 7.38 -7.64 7.75
C VAL A 124 7.22 -8.23 6.34
N ASP A 125 6.58 -7.52 5.41
CA ASP A 125 6.49 -7.97 4.01
C ASP A 125 7.88 -7.96 3.31
N PHE A 126 8.82 -7.13 3.75
CA PHE A 126 10.21 -7.19 3.25
C PHE A 126 10.99 -8.39 3.77
N MET A 127 10.70 -8.85 4.99
CA MET A 127 11.31 -10.05 5.55
C MET A 127 11.04 -11.29 4.68
N GLU A 128 9.94 -11.35 3.93
CA GLU A 128 9.72 -12.41 2.95
C GLU A 128 10.76 -12.43 1.82
N ARG A 129 11.26 -11.26 1.40
CA ARG A 129 12.13 -11.10 0.22
C ARG A 129 13.62 -11.09 0.56
N SER A 130 13.98 -11.04 1.84
CA SER A 130 15.35 -10.87 2.30
C SER A 130 15.84 -12.08 3.09
N PRO A 131 16.85 -12.82 2.59
CA PRO A 131 17.31 -14.06 3.24
C PRO A 131 18.26 -13.84 4.42
N ASN A 132 18.84 -12.64 4.58
CA ASN A 132 19.80 -12.35 5.64
C ASN A 132 19.24 -11.28 6.60
N ILE A 133 18.71 -11.73 7.74
CA ILE A 133 18.08 -10.87 8.74
C ILE A 133 18.84 -10.96 10.06
N SER A 134 19.22 -9.80 10.59
CA SER A 134 19.96 -9.71 11.85
C SER A 134 19.03 -9.79 13.07
N TRP A 135 19.55 -10.27 14.20
CA TRP A 135 18.83 -10.26 15.48
C TRP A 135 18.37 -8.88 15.93
N LEU A 136 19.15 -7.82 15.63
CA LEU A 136 18.77 -6.44 15.90
C LEU A 136 17.50 -6.01 15.15
N PHE A 137 17.31 -6.53 13.93
CA PHE A 137 16.08 -6.29 13.17
C PHE A 137 14.87 -6.92 13.87
N HIS A 138 14.96 -8.18 14.29
CA HIS A 138 13.88 -8.85 15.00
C HIS A 138 13.53 -8.12 16.31
N PHE A 139 14.53 -7.74 17.11
CA PHE A 139 14.31 -6.99 18.36
C PHE A 139 13.55 -5.68 18.12
N ARG A 140 13.96 -4.91 17.11
CA ARG A 140 13.31 -3.63 16.76
C ARG A 140 11.87 -3.80 16.29
N ILE A 141 11.60 -4.77 15.41
CA ILE A 141 10.26 -4.98 14.86
C ILE A 141 9.32 -5.56 15.94
N VAL A 142 9.78 -6.52 16.74
CA VAL A 142 8.97 -7.09 17.83
C VAL A 142 8.66 -6.05 18.91
N SER A 143 9.66 -5.26 19.33
CA SER A 143 9.42 -4.19 20.31
C SER A 143 8.48 -3.10 19.77
N LEU A 144 8.56 -2.75 18.49
CA LEU A 144 7.61 -1.85 17.85
C LEU A 144 6.19 -2.44 17.84
N MET A 145 6.01 -3.68 17.39
CA MET A 145 4.69 -4.32 17.33
C MET A 145 4.06 -4.44 18.72
N LEU A 146 4.85 -4.78 19.74
CA LEU A 146 4.38 -4.83 21.13
C LEU A 146 3.93 -3.45 21.62
N LEU A 147 4.73 -2.41 21.36
CA LEU A 147 4.38 -1.04 21.72
C LEU A 147 3.06 -0.61 21.04
N LEU A 148 2.91 -0.87 19.74
CA LEU A 148 1.70 -0.53 19.00
C LEU A 148 0.48 -1.29 19.52
N ALA A 149 0.61 -2.60 19.79
CA ALA A 149 -0.47 -3.41 20.36
C ALA A 149 -0.95 -2.88 21.72
N ILE A 150 -0.01 -2.50 22.60
CA ILE A 150 -0.35 -1.94 23.91
C ILE A 150 -1.06 -0.59 23.75
N LEU A 151 -0.53 0.30 22.90
CA LEU A 151 -1.12 1.61 22.67
C LEU A 151 -2.52 1.50 22.08
N ASP A 152 -2.73 0.67 21.05
CA ASP A 152 -4.04 0.46 20.44
C ASP A 152 -5.05 -0.08 21.46
N PHE A 153 -4.67 -1.08 22.25
CA PHE A 153 -5.53 -1.62 23.30
C PHE A 153 -5.92 -0.55 24.33
N LEU A 154 -4.96 0.26 24.78
CA LEU A 154 -5.22 1.36 25.72
C LEU A 154 -6.15 2.42 25.11
N PHE A 155 -5.96 2.78 23.83
CA PHE A 155 -6.82 3.76 23.17
C PHE A 155 -8.22 3.23 22.89
N VAL A 156 -8.38 1.97 22.50
CA VAL A 156 -9.69 1.32 22.37
C VAL A 156 -10.40 1.27 23.72
N SER A 157 -9.69 0.89 24.79
CA SER A 157 -10.24 0.85 26.15
C SER A 157 -10.67 2.23 26.63
N HIS A 158 -9.85 3.25 26.42
CA HIS A 158 -10.18 4.64 26.73
C HIS A 158 -11.40 5.13 25.94
N ALA A 159 -11.45 4.87 24.63
CA ALA A 159 -12.58 5.24 23.79
C ALA A 159 -13.87 4.55 24.25
N TYR A 160 -13.81 3.25 24.53
CA TYR A 160 -14.95 2.47 25.05
C TYR A 160 -15.48 3.05 26.37
N HIS A 161 -14.60 3.33 27.34
CA HIS A 161 -15.00 3.93 28.61
C HIS A 161 -15.56 5.34 28.44
N SER A 162 -14.99 6.14 27.53
CA SER A 162 -15.49 7.48 27.20
C SER A 162 -16.88 7.44 26.58
N ILE A 163 -17.15 6.49 25.68
CA ILE A 163 -18.45 6.30 25.03
C ILE A 163 -19.52 5.86 26.04
N LEU A 164 -19.18 4.97 26.99
CA LEU A 164 -20.11 4.54 28.03
C LEU A 164 -20.50 5.68 28.98
N THR A 165 -19.54 6.53 29.36
CA THR A 165 -19.76 7.58 30.36
C THR A 165 -20.32 8.87 29.78
N ARG A 166 -19.93 9.24 28.56
CA ARG A 166 -20.32 10.51 27.91
C ARG A 166 -21.28 10.34 26.74
N GLY A 167 -21.61 9.11 26.37
CA GLY A 167 -22.42 8.79 25.21
C GLY A 167 -21.62 8.80 23.90
N ALA A 168 -22.32 8.56 22.79
CA ALA A 168 -21.72 8.55 21.47
C ALA A 168 -21.28 9.96 21.05
N SER A 169 -19.99 10.12 20.80
CA SER A 169 -19.32 11.36 20.39
C SER A 169 -18.22 11.04 19.38
N VAL A 170 -17.39 12.02 19.01
CA VAL A 170 -16.17 11.84 18.21
C VAL A 170 -15.26 10.69 18.67
N GLN A 171 -15.30 10.31 19.97
CA GLN A 171 -14.57 9.14 20.50
C GLN A 171 -14.99 7.82 19.86
N LEU A 172 -16.20 7.72 19.32
CA LEU A 172 -16.68 6.54 18.60
C LEU A 172 -15.88 6.32 17.31
N VAL A 173 -15.63 7.38 16.55
CA VAL A 173 -14.83 7.32 15.32
C VAL A 173 -13.40 6.90 15.62
N PHE A 174 -12.78 7.52 16.63
CA PHE A 174 -11.41 7.17 17.02
C PHE A 174 -11.32 5.75 17.58
N GLY A 175 -12.25 5.34 18.46
CA GLY A 175 -12.29 3.98 19.01
C GLY A 175 -12.40 2.91 17.92
N PHE A 176 -13.18 3.19 16.89
CA PHE A 176 -13.30 2.33 15.72
C PHE A 176 -12.01 2.24 14.90
N GLU A 177 -11.40 3.39 14.60
CA GLU A 177 -10.11 3.45 13.89
C GLU A 177 -9.00 2.72 14.65
N TYR A 178 -8.93 2.87 15.98
CA TYR A 178 -7.99 2.13 16.82
C TYR A 178 -8.27 0.63 16.85
N ALA A 179 -9.54 0.21 16.81
CA ALA A 179 -9.89 -1.20 16.69
C ALA A 179 -9.41 -1.80 15.35
N ILE A 180 -9.49 -1.04 14.25
CA ILE A 180 -8.94 -1.47 12.95
C ILE A 180 -7.42 -1.56 13.01
N LEU A 181 -6.74 -0.58 13.63
CA LEU A 181 -5.28 -0.64 13.83
C LEU A 181 -4.87 -1.88 14.62
N MET A 182 -5.62 -2.23 15.67
CA MET A 182 -5.39 -3.45 16.43
C MET A 182 -5.51 -4.72 15.56
N THR A 183 -6.47 -4.78 14.63
CA THR A 183 -6.54 -5.90 13.66
C THR A 183 -5.33 -5.93 12.72
N MET A 184 -4.79 -4.76 12.37
CA MET A 184 -3.61 -4.64 11.53
C MET A 184 -2.35 -5.14 12.26
N VAL A 185 -2.14 -4.75 13.53
CA VAL A 185 -1.02 -5.29 14.33
C VAL A 185 -1.12 -6.80 14.45
N LEU A 186 -2.31 -7.35 14.72
CA LEU A 186 -2.51 -8.80 14.78
C LEU A 186 -2.13 -9.48 13.47
N THR A 187 -2.54 -8.92 12.33
CA THR A 187 -2.21 -9.44 10.99
C THR A 187 -0.69 -9.44 10.76
N VAL A 188 -0.03 -8.32 11.05
CA VAL A 188 1.41 -8.14 10.87
C VAL A 188 2.19 -9.07 11.81
N PHE A 189 1.71 -9.27 13.04
CA PHE A 189 2.31 -10.20 13.99
C PHE A 189 2.20 -11.66 13.52
N ILE A 190 1.04 -12.09 13.01
CA ILE A 190 0.87 -13.43 12.44
C ILE A 190 1.81 -13.63 11.24
N LYS A 191 1.87 -12.66 10.31
CA LYS A 191 2.82 -12.69 9.19
C LYS A 191 4.28 -12.79 9.68
N TYR A 192 4.65 -12.00 10.68
CA TYR A 192 5.99 -12.05 11.27
C TYR A 192 6.32 -13.44 11.81
N LEU A 193 5.41 -14.07 12.56
CA LEU A 193 5.60 -15.42 13.07
C LEU A 193 5.77 -16.43 11.93
N LEU A 194 4.90 -16.39 10.92
CA LEU A 194 4.98 -17.30 9.76
C LEU A 194 6.31 -17.16 9.02
N HIS A 195 6.76 -15.93 8.78
CA HIS A 195 8.05 -15.68 8.13
C HIS A 195 9.24 -16.06 9.01
N SER A 196 9.17 -15.83 10.33
CA SER A 196 10.25 -16.18 11.25
C SER A 196 10.42 -17.70 11.39
N ILE A 197 9.32 -18.46 11.37
CA ILE A 197 9.36 -19.93 11.40
C ILE A 197 9.95 -20.46 10.08
N ASP A 198 9.53 -19.91 8.94
CA ASP A 198 10.02 -20.31 7.62
C ASP A 198 11.52 -20.01 7.41
N LEU A 199 12.05 -18.95 8.04
CA LEU A 199 13.49 -18.65 8.02
C LEU A 199 14.33 -19.64 8.84
N GLN A 200 13.73 -20.32 9.82
CA GLN A 200 14.42 -21.30 10.67
C GLN A 200 14.36 -22.71 10.11
N SER A 201 13.38 -23.00 9.23
CA SER A 201 13.25 -24.32 8.62
C SER A 201 14.31 -24.54 7.54
N GLU A 202 15.01 -25.68 7.62
CA GLU A 202 15.98 -26.11 6.60
C GLU A 202 15.32 -26.37 5.23
N ASN A 203 14.07 -26.86 5.26
CA ASN A 203 13.28 -27.14 4.07
C ASN A 203 12.17 -26.08 3.90
N PRO A 204 11.86 -25.65 2.66
CA PRO A 204 10.79 -24.69 2.39
C PRO A 204 9.43 -25.16 2.93
N TRP A 205 8.69 -24.28 3.61
CA TRP A 205 7.39 -24.66 4.18
C TRP A 205 6.26 -24.64 3.14
N ASP A 206 5.91 -25.82 2.63
CA ASP A 206 4.90 -26.01 1.56
C ASP A 206 3.49 -25.45 1.85
N ASN A 207 3.10 -25.28 3.12
CA ASN A 207 1.77 -24.78 3.51
C ASN A 207 1.76 -23.30 3.92
N LYS A 208 2.90 -22.61 3.92
CA LYS A 208 3.02 -21.21 4.34
C LYS A 208 2.05 -20.30 3.58
N ALA A 209 1.95 -20.44 2.25
CA ALA A 209 1.09 -19.57 1.45
C ALA A 209 -0.40 -19.77 1.74
N VAL A 210 -0.81 -20.99 2.11
CA VAL A 210 -2.18 -21.27 2.58
C VAL A 210 -2.48 -20.56 3.90
N PHE A 211 -1.55 -20.58 4.87
CA PHE A 211 -1.73 -19.86 6.13
C PHE A 211 -1.77 -18.34 5.95
N MET A 212 -0.94 -17.79 5.06
CA MET A 212 -0.99 -16.37 4.71
C MET A 212 -2.36 -15.98 4.12
N LEU A 213 -2.86 -16.78 3.18
CA LEU A 213 -4.17 -16.57 2.57
C LEU A 213 -5.33 -16.64 3.58
N TYR A 214 -5.32 -17.61 4.51
CA TYR A 214 -6.33 -17.67 5.57
C TYR A 214 -6.24 -16.49 6.54
N THR A 215 -5.03 -16.02 6.83
CA THR A 215 -4.82 -14.84 7.68
C THR A 215 -5.43 -13.60 7.02
N GLU A 216 -5.19 -13.39 5.72
CA GLU A 216 -5.80 -12.28 4.97
C GLU A 216 -7.33 -12.40 4.89
N LEU A 217 -7.85 -13.61 4.71
CA LEU A 217 -9.30 -13.87 4.70
C LEU A 217 -9.96 -13.56 6.04
N PHE A 218 -9.39 -14.06 7.14
CA PHE A 218 -9.92 -13.88 8.49
C PHE A 218 -9.88 -12.41 8.92
N THR A 219 -8.74 -11.75 8.73
CA THR A 219 -8.57 -10.35 9.09
C THR A 219 -9.40 -9.43 8.19
N GLY A 220 -9.52 -9.75 6.90
CA GLY A 220 -10.43 -9.08 5.96
C GLY A 220 -11.89 -9.19 6.38
N PHE A 221 -12.33 -10.37 6.82
CA PHE A 221 -13.68 -10.59 7.34
C PHE A 221 -13.97 -9.73 8.58
N ILE A 222 -13.05 -9.73 9.56
CA ILE A 222 -13.17 -8.89 10.77
C ILE A 222 -13.27 -7.40 10.39
N LYS A 223 -12.39 -6.92 9.49
CA LYS A 223 -12.43 -5.51 9.04
C LYS A 223 -13.75 -5.15 8.38
N VAL A 224 -14.29 -6.02 7.52
CA VAL A 224 -15.61 -5.79 6.89
C VAL A 224 -16.71 -5.73 7.94
N LEU A 225 -16.75 -6.67 8.91
CA LEU A 225 -17.73 -6.63 10.00
C LEU A 225 -17.62 -5.35 10.82
N LEU A 226 -16.40 -4.94 11.15
CA LEU A 226 -16.10 -3.71 11.85
C LEU A 226 -16.65 -2.50 11.06
N TYR A 227 -16.31 -2.35 9.78
CA TYR A 227 -16.81 -1.21 8.96
C TYR A 227 -18.34 -1.21 8.82
N MET A 228 -18.96 -2.39 8.67
CA MET A 228 -20.42 -2.52 8.59
C MET A 228 -21.10 -2.10 9.90
N ALA A 229 -20.55 -2.52 11.05
CA ALA A 229 -21.02 -2.09 12.37
C ALA A 229 -20.87 -0.57 12.55
N PHE A 230 -19.71 -0.02 12.21
CA PHE A 230 -19.44 1.41 12.29
C PHE A 230 -20.40 2.24 11.45
N MET A 231 -20.60 1.85 10.18
CA MET A 231 -21.55 2.53 9.29
C MET A 231 -22.98 2.49 9.85
N THR A 232 -23.41 1.34 10.37
CA THR A 232 -24.76 1.17 10.94
C THR A 232 -24.96 2.06 12.16
N ILE A 233 -23.98 2.10 13.07
CA ILE A 233 -24.03 2.94 14.27
C ILE A 233 -24.01 4.42 13.89
N MET A 234 -23.16 4.83 12.94
CA MET A 234 -23.06 6.23 12.53
C MET A 234 -24.32 6.76 11.85
N ILE A 235 -24.94 5.96 10.98
CA ILE A 235 -26.21 6.32 10.33
C ILE A 235 -27.33 6.49 11.36
N LYS A 236 -27.30 5.73 12.47
CA LYS A 236 -28.32 5.81 13.52
C LYS A 236 -28.11 6.97 14.50
N VAL A 237 -26.86 7.36 14.75
CA VAL A 237 -26.51 8.30 15.83
C VAL A 237 -26.25 9.72 15.32
N HIS A 238 -25.54 9.87 14.21
CA HIS A 238 -25.11 11.17 13.71
C HIS A 238 -25.70 11.43 12.32
N THR A 239 -24.87 11.25 11.29
CA THR A 239 -25.19 11.46 9.89
C THR A 239 -24.35 10.48 9.06
N PHE A 240 -24.58 10.46 7.75
CA PHE A 240 -23.85 9.57 6.84
C PHE A 240 -22.34 9.89 6.82
N PRO A 241 -21.46 8.96 7.26
CA PRO A 241 -20.03 9.25 7.42
C PRO A 241 -19.27 9.12 6.08
N LEU A 242 -19.27 10.18 5.27
CA LEU A 242 -18.60 10.20 3.96
C LEU A 242 -17.12 9.79 4.02
N PHE A 243 -16.41 10.15 5.09
CA PHE A 243 -15.01 9.81 5.30
C PHE A 243 -14.74 8.30 5.38
N ALA A 244 -15.73 7.49 5.77
CA ALA A 244 -15.57 6.04 5.94
C ALA A 244 -15.86 5.22 4.68
N ILE A 245 -16.42 5.82 3.63
CA ILE A 245 -16.86 5.11 2.41
C ILE A 245 -15.68 4.47 1.68
N ARG A 246 -14.62 5.25 1.45
CA ARG A 246 -13.43 4.79 0.75
C ARG A 246 -12.74 3.65 1.50
N PRO A 247 -12.36 3.78 2.78
CA PRO A 247 -11.68 2.69 3.49
C PRO A 247 -12.56 1.44 3.58
N MET A 248 -13.88 1.60 3.75
CA MET A 248 -14.83 0.50 3.69
C MET A 248 -14.82 -0.21 2.32
N TYR A 249 -14.93 0.54 1.21
CA TYR A 249 -14.90 -0.04 -0.14
C TYR A 249 -13.60 -0.80 -0.40
N LEU A 250 -12.46 -0.24 0.00
CA LEU A 250 -11.17 -0.91 -0.13
C LEU A 250 -11.10 -2.20 0.69
N ALA A 251 -11.59 -2.19 1.93
CA ALA A 251 -11.66 -3.39 2.76
C ALA A 251 -12.55 -4.48 2.14
N MET A 252 -13.74 -4.11 1.61
CA MET A 252 -14.61 -5.05 0.91
C MET A 252 -13.97 -5.63 -0.35
N ARG A 253 -13.29 -4.79 -1.15
CA ARG A 253 -12.59 -5.23 -2.36
C ARG A 253 -11.44 -6.19 -2.03
N GLN A 254 -10.66 -5.88 -1.00
CA GLN A 254 -9.57 -6.74 -0.52
C GLN A 254 -10.11 -8.08 -0.02
N PHE A 255 -11.19 -8.08 0.77
CA PHE A 255 -11.85 -9.31 1.21
C PHE A 255 -12.37 -10.15 0.05
N LYS A 256 -13.06 -9.53 -0.93
CA LYS A 256 -13.52 -10.21 -2.15
C LYS A 256 -12.35 -10.83 -2.93
N LYS A 257 -11.23 -10.12 -3.02
CA LYS A 257 -10.00 -10.62 -3.64
C LYS A 257 -9.49 -11.85 -2.87
N ALA A 258 -9.34 -11.77 -1.55
CA ALA A 258 -8.87 -12.88 -0.71
C ALA A 258 -9.78 -14.13 -0.82
N VAL A 259 -11.11 -13.94 -0.85
CA VAL A 259 -12.07 -15.03 -1.09
C VAL A 259 -11.85 -15.67 -2.47
N THR A 260 -11.67 -14.84 -3.49
CA THR A 260 -11.43 -15.32 -4.86
C THR A 260 -10.13 -16.11 -4.94
N ASP A 261 -9.05 -15.57 -4.37
CA ASP A 261 -7.73 -16.20 -4.35
C ASP A 261 -7.78 -17.55 -3.59
N ALA A 262 -8.53 -17.63 -2.49
CA ALA A 262 -8.76 -18.88 -1.75
C ALA A 262 -9.55 -19.92 -2.54
N ILE A 263 -10.60 -19.53 -3.25
CA ILE A 263 -11.38 -20.43 -4.10
C ILE A 263 -10.54 -20.92 -5.28
N MET A 264 -9.81 -20.01 -5.94
CA MET A 264 -8.97 -20.34 -7.10
C MET A 264 -7.81 -21.25 -6.72
N SER A 265 -7.15 -21.00 -5.59
CA SER A 265 -6.11 -21.89 -5.05
C SER A 265 -6.65 -23.30 -4.80
N ARG A 266 -7.79 -23.43 -4.10
CA ARG A 266 -8.43 -24.73 -3.84
C ARG A 266 -8.82 -25.45 -5.13
N ARG A 267 -9.36 -24.72 -6.11
CA ARG A 267 -9.75 -25.27 -7.42
C ARG A 267 -8.54 -25.76 -8.20
N ALA A 268 -7.45 -25.00 -8.24
CA ALA A 268 -6.22 -25.38 -8.94
C ALA A 268 -5.59 -26.65 -8.33
N ILE A 269 -5.53 -26.72 -7.00
CA ILE A 269 -5.03 -27.91 -6.30
C ILE A 269 -5.92 -29.14 -6.55
N ARG A 270 -7.25 -28.98 -6.54
CA ARG A 270 -8.17 -30.07 -6.85
C ARG A 270 -8.01 -30.55 -8.30
N ASN A 271 -7.94 -29.63 -9.25
CA ASN A 271 -7.75 -29.94 -10.66
C ASN A 271 -6.41 -30.67 -10.87
N MET A 272 -5.33 -30.21 -10.22
CA MET A 272 -4.03 -30.87 -10.25
C MET A 272 -4.09 -32.32 -9.76
N ASN A 273 -4.83 -32.58 -8.68
CA ASN A 273 -4.96 -33.92 -8.12
C ASN A 273 -5.86 -34.86 -8.94
N THR A 274 -6.76 -34.33 -9.78
CA THR A 274 -7.84 -35.11 -10.42
C THR A 274 -7.77 -35.17 -11.95
N LEU A 275 -7.30 -34.12 -12.60
CA LEU A 275 -7.33 -33.97 -14.06
C LEU A 275 -5.97 -34.17 -14.72
N TYR A 276 -4.88 -33.92 -13.99
CA TYR A 276 -3.54 -33.92 -14.57
C TYR A 276 -2.83 -35.25 -14.29
N PRO A 277 -2.42 -35.98 -15.33
CA PRO A 277 -1.75 -37.26 -15.18
C PRO A 277 -0.35 -37.08 -14.58
N ASP A 278 0.08 -38.11 -13.87
CA ASP A 278 1.48 -38.21 -13.46
C ASP A 278 2.34 -38.52 -14.69
N ALA A 279 3.53 -37.91 -14.75
CA ALA A 279 4.47 -38.12 -15.85
C ALA A 279 5.09 -39.51 -15.74
N THR A 280 5.15 -40.23 -16.86
CA THR A 280 5.84 -41.53 -16.94
C THR A 280 7.36 -41.33 -16.88
N PRO A 281 8.13 -42.30 -16.36
CA PRO A 281 9.59 -42.18 -16.32
C PRO A 281 10.20 -42.03 -17.73
N GLU A 282 9.57 -42.59 -18.75
CA GLU A 282 9.98 -42.44 -20.15
C GLU A 282 9.77 -41.02 -20.68
N GLU A 283 8.63 -40.39 -20.36
CA GLU A 283 8.38 -38.97 -20.68
C GLU A 283 9.36 -38.04 -19.94
N LEU A 284 9.75 -38.42 -18.72
CA LEU A 284 10.69 -37.66 -17.90
C LEU A 284 12.12 -37.73 -18.43
N GLN A 285 12.51 -38.85 -19.06
CA GLN A 285 13.79 -39.01 -19.75
C GLN A 285 13.81 -38.34 -21.13
N ALA A 286 12.65 -38.26 -21.81
CA ALA A 286 12.51 -37.60 -23.10
C ALA A 286 12.50 -36.07 -23.01
N MET A 287 12.16 -35.51 -21.84
CA MET A 287 12.22 -34.09 -21.53
C MET A 287 13.36 -33.78 -20.55
N ASP A 288 13.63 -32.50 -20.32
CA ASP A 288 14.53 -32.07 -19.24
C ASP A 288 13.92 -32.51 -17.89
N ASN A 289 14.61 -33.40 -17.17
CA ASN A 289 14.15 -34.00 -15.92
C ASN A 289 14.35 -33.06 -14.71
N VAL A 290 14.79 -31.82 -14.91
CA VAL A 290 14.99 -30.83 -13.83
C VAL A 290 13.75 -29.97 -13.63
N CYS A 291 13.25 -29.88 -12.39
CA CYS A 291 12.13 -28.99 -12.09
C CYS A 291 12.60 -27.54 -11.97
N ILE A 292 12.06 -26.62 -12.78
CA ILE A 292 12.44 -25.19 -12.74
C ILE A 292 12.10 -24.47 -11.42
N ILE A 293 11.21 -25.03 -10.59
CA ILE A 293 10.79 -24.39 -9.33
C ILE A 293 11.86 -24.61 -8.24
N CYS A 294 12.26 -25.86 -7.99
CA CYS A 294 13.28 -26.19 -6.98
C CYS A 294 14.69 -26.36 -7.55
N ARG A 295 14.83 -26.51 -8.87
CA ARG A 295 16.08 -26.81 -9.59
C ARG A 295 16.70 -28.17 -9.24
N GLU A 296 15.86 -29.11 -8.83
CA GLU A 296 16.25 -30.50 -8.51
C GLU A 296 15.68 -31.47 -9.55
N GLU A 297 16.32 -32.63 -9.68
CA GLU A 297 15.88 -33.70 -10.58
C GLU A 297 14.54 -34.31 -10.11
N MET A 298 13.65 -34.53 -11.08
CA MET A 298 12.38 -35.19 -10.90
C MET A 298 12.61 -36.69 -11.01
N VAL A 299 12.60 -37.40 -9.87
CA VAL A 299 12.77 -38.86 -9.84
C VAL A 299 11.43 -39.57 -9.69
N MET A 300 10.53 -39.05 -8.83
CA MET A 300 9.20 -39.60 -8.59
C MET A 300 8.18 -38.49 -8.30
N GLY A 301 6.90 -38.71 -8.61
CA GLY A 301 5.81 -37.81 -8.23
C GLY A 301 5.76 -36.50 -9.02
N ALA A 302 6.00 -36.56 -10.33
CA ALA A 302 5.91 -35.42 -11.23
C ALA A 302 4.55 -35.37 -11.94
N LYS A 303 4.00 -34.16 -12.11
CA LYS A 303 2.72 -33.93 -12.80
C LYS A 303 2.91 -33.14 -14.07
N ARG A 304 2.21 -33.55 -15.13
CA ARG A 304 2.20 -32.87 -16.42
C ARG A 304 0.97 -31.96 -16.55
N LEU A 305 1.19 -30.67 -16.79
CA LEU A 305 0.12 -29.70 -17.07
C LEU A 305 -0.44 -29.88 -18.49
N PRO A 306 -1.63 -29.30 -18.80
CA PRO A 306 -2.19 -29.29 -20.16
C PRO A 306 -1.30 -28.61 -21.22
N CYS A 307 -0.33 -27.81 -20.79
CA CYS A 307 0.68 -27.19 -21.64
C CYS A 307 1.93 -28.06 -21.87
N ASN A 308 1.90 -29.32 -21.43
CA ASN A 308 2.99 -30.31 -21.48
C ASN A 308 4.23 -30.01 -20.62
N HIS A 309 4.24 -28.97 -19.79
CA HIS A 309 5.31 -28.76 -18.80
C HIS A 309 5.13 -29.67 -17.58
N ILE A 310 6.25 -30.20 -17.07
CA ILE A 310 6.31 -31.19 -15.99
C ILE A 310 7.00 -30.57 -14.76
N PHE A 311 6.45 -30.81 -13.57
CA PHE A 311 6.99 -30.32 -12.29
C PHE A 311 6.76 -31.33 -11.17
N HIS A 312 7.54 -31.27 -10.08
CA HIS A 312 7.19 -32.03 -8.86
C HIS A 312 5.80 -31.64 -8.35
N THR A 313 5.05 -32.62 -7.86
CA THR A 313 3.68 -32.39 -7.33
C THR A 313 3.67 -31.41 -6.15
N SER A 314 4.68 -31.45 -5.28
CA SER A 314 4.83 -30.52 -4.14
C SER A 314 5.12 -29.09 -4.60
N CYS A 315 6.10 -28.91 -5.49
CA CYS A 315 6.45 -27.61 -6.05
C CYS A 315 5.27 -26.97 -6.80
N LEU A 316 4.55 -27.78 -7.60
CA LEU A 316 3.38 -27.31 -8.34
C LEU A 316 2.22 -26.94 -7.40
N ARG A 317 2.00 -27.73 -6.33
CA ARG A 317 1.01 -27.41 -5.28
C ARG A 317 1.32 -26.06 -4.64
N SER A 318 2.57 -25.85 -4.22
CA SER A 318 3.03 -24.60 -3.60
C SER A 318 2.86 -23.40 -4.56
N TRP A 319 3.18 -23.59 -5.85
CA TRP A 319 2.97 -22.58 -6.87
C TRP A 319 1.49 -22.18 -7.03
N PHE A 320 0.58 -23.15 -7.14
CA PHE A 320 -0.87 -22.91 -7.28
C PHE A 320 -1.53 -22.27 -6.06
N GLN A 321 -0.89 -22.29 -4.89
CA GLN A 321 -1.33 -21.52 -3.74
C GLN A 321 -1.16 -20.01 -3.95
N ARG A 322 -0.24 -19.57 -4.82
CA ARG A 322 0.04 -18.15 -5.09
C ARG A 322 -0.43 -17.71 -6.48
N GLN A 323 -0.23 -18.54 -7.50
CA GLN A 323 -0.46 -18.21 -8.90
C GLN A 323 -1.07 -19.40 -9.64
N GLN A 324 -2.16 -19.19 -10.38
CA GLN A 324 -2.84 -20.27 -11.14
C GLN A 324 -2.38 -20.33 -12.61
N THR A 325 -1.10 -20.08 -12.84
CA THR A 325 -0.48 -20.09 -14.17
C THR A 325 0.65 -21.12 -14.23
N CYS A 326 0.99 -21.60 -15.42
CA CYS A 326 2.17 -22.43 -15.61
C CYS A 326 3.45 -21.60 -15.33
N PRO A 327 4.40 -22.09 -14.49
CA PRO A 327 5.66 -21.38 -14.23
C PRO A 327 6.49 -21.08 -15.49
N THR A 328 6.43 -21.95 -16.51
CA THR A 328 7.23 -21.83 -17.73
C THR A 328 6.56 -20.95 -18.78
N CYS A 329 5.33 -21.28 -19.21
CA CYS A 329 4.67 -20.56 -20.30
C CYS A 329 3.62 -19.52 -19.86
N ARG A 330 3.38 -19.37 -18.55
CA ARG A 330 2.38 -18.45 -17.96
C ARG A 330 0.93 -18.69 -18.38
N MET A 331 0.63 -19.78 -19.07
CA MET A 331 -0.75 -20.15 -19.43
C MET A 331 -1.60 -20.40 -18.18
N ASP A 332 -2.82 -19.85 -18.14
CA ASP A 332 -3.81 -20.08 -17.09
C ASP A 332 -4.33 -21.52 -17.13
N VAL A 333 -4.00 -22.29 -16.10
CA VAL A 333 -4.32 -23.72 -16.04
C VAL A 333 -5.79 -23.99 -15.74
N LEU A 334 -6.50 -23.02 -15.12
CA LEU A 334 -7.92 -23.15 -14.82
C LEU A 334 -8.76 -22.93 -16.09
N ARG A 335 -8.33 -22.05 -17.00
CA ARG A 335 -8.99 -21.85 -18.29
C ARG A 335 -8.82 -23.01 -19.26
N ALA A 336 -7.65 -23.63 -19.29
CA ALA A 336 -7.37 -24.78 -20.16
C ALA A 336 -8.19 -26.05 -19.81
N SER A 337 -8.81 -26.09 -18.62
CA SER A 337 -9.69 -27.19 -18.19
C SER A 337 -11.14 -27.08 -18.70
N LEU A 338 -11.50 -25.96 -19.33
CA LEU A 338 -12.73 -25.84 -20.11
C LEU A 338 -12.42 -26.37 -21.51
N PRO A 339 -13.16 -27.37 -22.04
CA PRO A 339 -13.02 -27.71 -23.44
C PRO A 339 -13.36 -26.45 -24.25
N THR A 340 -12.35 -25.91 -24.93
CA THR A 340 -12.52 -24.86 -25.92
C THR A 340 -13.52 -25.37 -26.95
N GLN A 341 -14.75 -24.84 -26.92
CA GLN A 341 -15.50 -24.69 -28.15
C GLN A 341 -14.60 -23.86 -29.06
N SER A 342 -14.11 -24.51 -30.10
CA SER A 342 -13.37 -23.94 -31.21
C SER A 342 -14.02 -22.64 -31.64
N GLN A 343 -13.43 -21.50 -31.27
CA GLN A 343 -13.64 -20.29 -32.04
C GLN A 343 -13.00 -20.55 -33.41
N PRO A 344 -13.73 -20.32 -34.52
CA PRO A 344 -13.11 -20.36 -35.83
C PRO A 344 -11.98 -19.32 -35.89
N PRO A 345 -10.89 -19.59 -36.63
CA PRO A 345 -9.85 -18.60 -36.87
C PRO A 345 -10.46 -17.31 -37.43
N PRO A 346 -9.90 -16.13 -37.13
CA PRO A 346 -10.30 -14.91 -37.81
C PRO A 346 -10.08 -15.09 -39.31
N GLU A 347 -11.14 -14.97 -40.11
CA GLU A 347 -11.05 -14.89 -41.58
C GLU A 347 -10.04 -13.80 -41.95
N GLN A 348 -8.95 -14.22 -42.59
CA GLN A 348 -8.11 -13.32 -43.37
C GLN A 348 -8.86 -12.99 -44.67
N PRO A 349 -9.02 -11.71 -45.05
CA PRO A 349 -9.49 -11.38 -46.38
C PRO A 349 -8.41 -11.73 -47.40
N GLU A 350 -8.62 -12.77 -48.19
CA GLU A 350 -7.88 -13.01 -49.44
C GLU A 350 -8.36 -12.04 -50.53
N GLY A 351 -7.39 -11.44 -51.24
CA GLY A 351 -7.59 -11.00 -52.63
C GLY A 351 -7.25 -9.53 -52.93
N GLY A 352 -6.01 -9.27 -53.35
CA GLY A 352 -5.60 -7.98 -53.91
C GLY A 352 -4.16 -7.93 -54.42
N GLN A 353 -3.96 -8.45 -55.64
CA GLN A 353 -2.84 -8.32 -56.59
C GLN A 353 -1.58 -7.49 -56.22
N HIS A 354 -0.42 -8.13 -56.40
CA HIS A 354 0.92 -7.52 -56.45
C HIS A 354 1.11 -6.53 -57.62
N PRO A 355 1.80 -5.39 -57.39
CA PRO A 355 2.65 -4.73 -58.39
C PRO A 355 4.17 -4.93 -58.09
N PRO A 356 5.07 -4.68 -59.07
CA PRO A 356 6.45 -5.14 -59.08
C PRO A 356 7.40 -4.37 -58.13
N PRO A 357 8.61 -4.88 -57.84
CA PRO A 357 9.48 -4.30 -56.81
C PRO A 357 10.16 -3.02 -57.30
N HIS A 358 9.90 -1.90 -56.62
CA HIS A 358 10.77 -0.73 -56.66
C HIS A 358 11.85 -0.86 -55.59
N GLN A 359 13.11 -0.79 -56.02
CA GLN A 359 14.31 -0.77 -55.18
C GLN A 359 14.30 0.45 -54.25
N ALA A 360 14.53 0.22 -52.95
CA ALA A 360 14.83 1.27 -51.99
C ALA A 360 16.35 1.53 -51.93
N PRO A 361 16.81 2.80 -51.78
CA PRO A 361 18.22 3.12 -51.69
C PRO A 361 18.90 2.57 -50.43
N LEU A 362 20.14 2.14 -50.59
CA LEU A 362 21.07 1.72 -49.53
C LEU A 362 21.28 2.85 -48.49
N MET A 363 21.07 2.54 -47.21
CA MET A 363 21.57 3.36 -46.11
C MET A 363 23.00 2.91 -45.71
N PRO A 364 23.92 3.83 -45.37
CA PRO A 364 25.30 3.47 -45.04
C PRO A 364 25.41 2.74 -43.70
N GLN A 365 26.28 1.73 -43.65
CA GLN A 365 26.66 1.00 -42.44
C GLN A 365 27.38 1.91 -41.43
N ALA A 366 27.01 1.80 -40.16
CA ALA A 366 27.77 2.37 -39.04
C ALA A 366 29.05 1.56 -38.79
N PRO A 367 30.19 2.20 -38.45
CA PRO A 367 31.46 1.51 -38.33
C PRO A 367 31.56 0.71 -37.01
N ASN A 368 32.23 -0.44 -37.11
CA ASN A 368 32.58 -1.33 -36.00
C ASN A 368 33.32 -0.59 -34.86
N CYS A 369 32.97 -0.88 -33.61
CA CYS A 369 33.83 -0.63 -32.46
C CYS A 369 34.10 -1.96 -31.74
N GLU A 370 35.37 -2.36 -31.79
CA GLU A 370 35.93 -3.52 -31.12
C GLU A 370 35.98 -3.35 -29.59
N SER A 371 35.89 -4.49 -28.93
CA SER A 371 35.95 -4.68 -27.49
C SER A 371 37.36 -4.42 -26.92
N HIS A 372 37.50 -3.45 -26.01
CA HIS A 372 38.56 -3.47 -25.00
C HIS A 372 38.09 -2.84 -23.68
N PHE A 373 38.17 -3.65 -22.62
CA PHE A 373 38.35 -3.33 -21.19
C PHE A 373 37.82 -1.99 -20.63
N GLY A 374 36.79 -2.10 -19.77
CA GLY A 374 36.64 -1.35 -18.52
C GLY A 374 36.47 0.18 -18.59
N SER A 375 35.22 0.66 -18.47
CA SER A 375 34.78 1.84 -17.69
C SER A 375 33.31 2.15 -18.00
N CYS A 376 32.48 2.33 -16.97
CA CYS A 376 31.08 2.73 -17.09
C CYS A 376 30.99 4.22 -17.50
N CYS A 377 30.29 4.52 -18.60
CA CYS A 377 29.85 5.88 -18.94
C CYS A 377 28.35 6.03 -18.64
N TYR A 378 28.02 6.89 -17.68
CA TYR A 378 26.68 7.46 -17.53
C TYR A 378 26.58 8.74 -18.39
N PRO A 379 25.50 8.97 -19.16
CA PRO A 379 25.24 10.28 -19.72
C PRO A 379 24.62 11.20 -18.67
N ASN A 380 25.24 12.36 -18.53
CA ASN A 380 24.81 13.48 -17.73
C ASN A 380 24.11 14.45 -18.69
N GLU A 381 22.78 14.58 -18.64
CA GLU A 381 22.09 15.70 -19.29
C GLU A 381 21.01 16.31 -18.38
N SER A 382 21.27 17.57 -18.05
CA SER A 382 20.43 18.51 -17.36
C SER A 382 19.46 19.21 -18.32
N PHE A 383 18.20 19.31 -17.90
CA PHE A 383 17.26 20.43 -18.12
C PHE A 383 17.08 20.97 -19.56
N SER A 384 16.01 20.54 -20.24
CA SER A 384 15.06 21.42 -20.94
C SER A 384 13.91 20.61 -21.55
N SER A 385 12.77 21.26 -21.83
CA SER A 385 11.53 20.74 -22.47
C SER A 385 10.46 20.05 -21.59
N LEU A 386 9.86 20.85 -20.70
CA LEU A 386 8.44 20.72 -20.35
C LEU A 386 7.59 21.20 -21.55
N THR A 387 7.11 20.30 -22.41
CA THR A 387 5.87 20.46 -23.23
C THR A 387 5.62 19.22 -24.08
N SER A 388 4.95 18.20 -23.53
CA SER A 388 4.11 17.27 -24.31
C SER A 388 3.37 16.33 -23.35
N LEU A 389 2.18 16.73 -22.90
CA LEU A 389 1.12 15.86 -22.33
C LEU A 389 -0.13 16.72 -22.06
N ARG A 390 -0.69 17.27 -23.14
CA ARG A 390 -2.05 17.84 -23.20
C ARG A 390 -2.69 17.40 -24.52
N GLY A 391 -2.92 16.11 -24.64
CA GLY A 391 -3.89 15.52 -25.56
C GLY A 391 -4.71 14.56 -24.74
N TRP A 392 -5.99 14.36 -25.08
CA TRP A 392 -6.99 13.55 -24.35
C TRP A 392 -7.86 14.28 -23.33
N VAL A 393 -8.43 15.44 -23.72
CA VAL A 393 -9.81 15.81 -23.33
C VAL A 393 -10.46 16.48 -24.54
N GLY A 394 -11.50 15.87 -25.11
CA GLY A 394 -12.24 16.48 -26.23
C GLY A 394 -13.07 15.51 -27.06
N GLY A 395 -13.99 14.78 -26.44
CA GLY A 395 -15.12 14.16 -27.14
C GLY A 395 -16.26 15.18 -27.25
N GLY A 396 -16.57 15.61 -28.47
CA GLY A 396 -17.55 16.64 -28.76
C GLY A 396 -19.00 16.20 -28.63
N LEU A 397 -19.84 17.12 -28.17
CA LEU A 397 -21.26 17.20 -28.49
C LEU A 397 -21.48 18.55 -29.19
N GLN A 398 -21.84 18.49 -30.47
CA GLN A 398 -22.19 19.63 -31.31
C GLN A 398 -23.55 20.21 -30.87
N LEU A 399 -23.61 21.52 -30.63
CA LEU A 399 -24.83 22.30 -30.81
C LEU A 399 -24.53 23.54 -31.67
N SER A 400 -25.10 23.48 -32.86
CA SER A 400 -25.59 24.57 -33.74
C SER A 400 -25.16 26.02 -33.47
N THR A 401 -24.43 26.53 -34.47
CA THR A 401 -24.32 27.92 -34.98
C THR A 401 -25.47 28.89 -34.68
N PHE A 402 -25.14 30.13 -34.30
CA PHE A 402 -25.63 31.39 -34.90
C PHE A 402 -24.63 32.55 -34.63
N PRO A 403 -24.52 33.56 -35.51
CA PRO A 403 -23.42 34.53 -35.54
C PRO A 403 -23.79 35.88 -34.90
N GLY A 404 -22.81 36.64 -34.42
CA GLY A 404 -23.03 38.01 -33.95
C GLY A 404 -21.74 38.74 -33.56
N GLN A 405 -21.46 39.82 -34.28
CA GLN A 405 -20.33 40.73 -34.15
C GLN A 405 -20.26 41.42 -32.76
N PHE A 406 -19.06 41.84 -32.31
CA PHE A 406 -18.64 43.24 -32.09
C PHE A 406 -17.26 43.29 -31.39
N PRO A 407 -16.44 44.36 -31.61
CA PRO A 407 -15.00 44.36 -31.37
C PRO A 407 -14.58 45.00 -30.04
N TYR A 408 -13.29 44.81 -29.75
CA TYR A 408 -12.47 45.47 -28.73
C TYR A 408 -12.67 46.99 -28.58
N SER A 409 -12.65 47.47 -27.34
CA SER A 409 -11.94 48.72 -26.99
C SER A 409 -11.41 48.71 -25.54
N ASN A 410 -10.13 49.07 -25.42
CA ASN A 410 -9.43 49.44 -24.19
C ASN A 410 -9.68 50.92 -23.87
N SER A 411 -9.75 51.28 -22.59
CA SER A 411 -9.23 52.52 -21.93
C SER A 411 -9.85 52.60 -20.53
N VAL A 412 -9.11 52.42 -19.44
CA VAL A 412 -8.29 53.42 -18.71
C VAL A 412 -9.07 54.69 -18.37
N GLY A 413 -9.31 54.86 -17.06
CA GLY A 413 -9.91 56.02 -16.39
C GLY A 413 -10.14 55.67 -14.93
#